data_AF-A0A0R1SH84-F1
#
_entry.id   AF-A0A0R1SH84-F1
#
_cell.length_a   1.000
_cell.length_b   1.000
_cell.length_c   1.000
_cell.angle_alpha   90.00
_cell.angle_beta   90.00
_cell.angle_gamma   90.00
#
_symmetry.space_group_name_H-M   'P 1'
#
loop_
_entity.id
_entity.type
_entity.pdbx_description
1 polymer ?
#
loop_
_entity_poly.entity_id
_entity_poly.type
_entity_poly.pdbx_seq_one_letter_code
_entity_poly.pdbx_strand_id
1 'polypeptide(L)'
;MVDQNFKFCINCGSQISISDNFCPNCGSKQPAKQLTKQPQSVPESIPVERASGLDSDFNYARIMVYRRKLGFIGRPSAILYVQNKHFYNPIERIAEILAGVSFIVCFEQNGLLFLAVSVKGLFSGKNRFIKNECIQEFSVRTGLLENTVSIKINDTLVKFSTPKLLVGHSWQAQGFRHLKQKNKNSY
;
A
#
# COMPACT_ATOMS: atom_id res chain seq x y z
N MET A 1 3.60 -13.30 -24.79
CA MET A 1 3.03 -11.94 -24.79
C MET A 1 1.93 -11.94 -23.74
N VAL A 2 2.08 -11.20 -22.63
CA VAL A 2 1.13 -11.24 -21.51
C VAL A 2 0.43 -9.88 -21.43
N ASP A 3 -0.84 -9.85 -21.83
CA ASP A 3 -1.67 -8.64 -21.80
C ASP A 3 -2.06 -8.28 -20.35
N GLN A 4 -1.23 -7.47 -19.71
CA GLN A 4 -1.50 -6.92 -18.38
C GLN A 4 -2.33 -5.64 -18.45
N ASN A 5 -3.62 -5.78 -18.75
CA ASN A 5 -4.50 -4.64 -18.96
C ASN A 5 -5.57 -4.52 -17.88
N PHE A 6 -5.22 -4.63 -16.59
CA PHE A 6 -6.17 -4.50 -15.48
C PHE A 6 -5.80 -3.39 -14.48
N LYS A 7 -6.82 -2.84 -13.81
CA LYS A 7 -6.72 -1.91 -12.67
C LYS A 7 -7.69 -2.34 -11.58
N PHE A 8 -7.54 -1.80 -10.38
CA PHE A 8 -8.53 -2.01 -9.31
C PHE A 8 -9.54 -0.87 -9.29
N CYS A 9 -10.81 -1.22 -9.15
CA CYS A 9 -11.87 -0.23 -9.05
C CYS A 9 -11.63 0.70 -7.84
N ILE A 10 -11.67 2.02 -8.07
CA ILE A 10 -11.43 3.01 -7.00
C ILE A 10 -12.49 3.00 -5.89
N ASN A 11 -13.68 2.47 -6.17
CA ASN A 11 -14.76 2.34 -5.20
C ASN A 11 -14.73 0.98 -4.48
N CYS A 12 -14.98 -0.12 -5.22
CA CYS A 12 -15.16 -1.45 -4.64
C CYS A 12 -13.90 -2.35 -4.66
N GLY A 13 -12.81 -1.92 -5.29
CA GLY A 13 -11.56 -2.68 -5.35
C GLY A 13 -11.55 -3.94 -6.21
N SER A 14 -12.64 -4.27 -6.91
CA SER A 14 -12.63 -5.39 -7.86
C SER A 14 -11.60 -5.16 -8.95
N GLN A 15 -10.94 -6.23 -9.38
CA GLN A 15 -10.10 -6.23 -10.57
C GLN A 15 -11.00 -6.01 -11.79
N ILE A 16 -10.65 -5.00 -12.59
CA ILE A 16 -11.40 -4.57 -13.77
C ILE A 16 -10.40 -4.26 -14.88
N SER A 17 -10.84 -4.17 -16.13
CA SER A 17 -9.96 -3.78 -17.22
C SER A 17 -9.45 -2.36 -16.99
N ILE A 18 -8.20 -2.09 -17.36
CA ILE A 18 -7.62 -0.75 -17.29
C ILE A 18 -8.38 0.25 -18.17
N SER A 19 -9.02 -0.26 -19.24
CA SER A 19 -9.88 0.50 -20.16
C SER A 19 -11.30 0.72 -19.63
N ASP A 20 -11.70 0.06 -18.54
CA ASP A 20 -13.07 0.18 -18.03
C ASP A 20 -13.31 1.58 -17.46
N ASN A 21 -14.27 2.29 -18.05
CA ASN A 21 -14.73 3.59 -17.58
C ASN A 21 -15.70 3.47 -16.40
N PHE A 22 -16.28 2.28 -16.20
CA PHE A 22 -17.18 1.95 -15.10
C PHE A 22 -16.83 0.56 -14.58
N CYS A 23 -16.89 0.36 -13.27
CA CYS A 23 -16.63 -0.94 -12.69
C CYS A 23 -17.80 -1.90 -12.96
N PRO A 24 -17.62 -3.04 -13.63
CA PRO A 24 -18.70 -4.01 -13.87
C PRO A 24 -19.28 -4.60 -12.57
N ASN A 25 -18.50 -4.62 -11.48
CA ASN A 25 -18.95 -5.17 -10.21
C ASN A 25 -19.74 -4.20 -9.32
N CYS A 26 -19.56 -2.88 -9.47
CA CYS A 26 -20.23 -1.91 -8.58
C CYS A 26 -20.81 -0.67 -9.27
N GLY A 27 -20.70 -0.57 -10.59
CA GLY A 27 -21.21 0.54 -11.39
C GLY A 27 -20.45 1.87 -11.22
N SER A 28 -19.48 1.96 -10.30
CA SER A 28 -18.79 3.22 -10.05
C SER A 28 -17.95 3.66 -11.25
N LYS A 29 -18.04 4.95 -11.59
CA LYS A 29 -17.22 5.58 -12.63
C LYS A 29 -15.74 5.53 -12.24
N GLN A 30 -14.91 5.08 -13.17
CA GLN A 30 -13.47 4.99 -13.00
C GLN A 30 -12.80 6.21 -13.61
N PRO A 31 -11.66 6.65 -13.05
CA PRO A 31 -10.85 7.65 -13.71
C PRO A 31 -10.49 7.13 -15.10
N ALA A 32 -10.71 7.98 -16.11
CA ALA A 32 -10.23 7.76 -17.46
C ALA A 32 -8.72 7.46 -17.38
N LYS A 33 -8.22 6.62 -18.29
CA LYS A 33 -6.80 6.22 -18.35
C LYS A 33 -5.93 7.48 -18.43
N GLN A 34 -5.57 8.05 -17.29
CA GLN A 34 -4.63 9.16 -17.23
C GLN A 34 -3.29 8.52 -17.56
N LEU A 35 -2.85 8.73 -18.79
CA LEU A 35 -1.47 8.56 -19.23
C LEU A 35 -0.55 9.58 -18.52
N THR A 36 -0.77 9.85 -17.24
CA THR A 36 0.25 10.47 -16.40
C THR A 36 1.24 9.38 -16.08
N LYS A 37 2.44 9.48 -16.66
CA LYS A 37 3.61 8.62 -16.39
C LYS A 37 3.89 8.61 -14.89
N GLN A 38 3.19 7.76 -14.12
CA GLN A 38 3.59 7.48 -12.76
C GLN A 38 4.95 6.76 -12.82
N PRO A 39 5.87 7.09 -11.91
CA PRO A 39 7.17 6.45 -11.88
C PRO A 39 7.01 4.93 -11.79
N GLN A 40 7.62 4.20 -12.72
CA GLN A 40 7.65 2.73 -12.70
C GLN A 40 8.64 2.17 -11.67
N SER A 41 9.41 3.04 -11.04
CA SER A 41 10.38 2.79 -9.97
C SER A 41 10.42 3.99 -9.02
N VAL A 42 10.85 3.76 -7.79
CA VAL A 42 11.09 4.84 -6.83
C VAL A 42 12.45 5.48 -7.15
N PRO A 43 12.56 6.82 -7.25
CA PRO A 43 13.84 7.50 -7.33
C PRO A 43 14.75 7.10 -6.15
N GLU A 44 16.03 6.90 -6.42
CA GLU A 44 17.01 6.55 -5.39
C GLU A 44 17.21 7.73 -4.42
N SER A 45 16.82 7.51 -3.17
CA SER A 45 16.99 8.40 -2.01
C SER A 45 16.63 9.88 -2.22
N ILE A 46 15.36 10.24 -1.99
CA ILE A 46 15.00 11.65 -1.77
C ILE A 46 15.43 12.04 -0.36
N PRO A 47 16.15 13.16 -0.15
CA PRO A 47 16.43 13.68 1.18
C PRO A 47 15.13 13.82 1.99
N VAL A 48 15.03 13.06 3.06
CA VAL A 48 13.90 13.17 3.99
C VAL A 48 14.16 14.39 4.88
N GLU A 49 13.56 15.51 4.56
CA GLU A 49 13.52 16.66 5.47
C GLU A 49 12.91 16.21 6.80
N ARG A 50 13.70 16.23 7.88
CA ARG A 50 13.24 15.79 9.22
C ARG A 50 12.02 16.61 9.63
N ALA A 51 10.92 15.96 9.98
CA ALA A 51 9.93 16.66 10.79
C ALA A 51 10.34 16.63 12.25
N SER A 52 10.02 17.72 12.94
CA SER A 52 9.97 17.83 14.38
C SER A 52 8.62 17.33 14.91
N GLY A 53 8.62 16.68 16.08
CA GLY A 53 7.41 16.24 16.79
C GLY A 53 7.23 14.71 16.87
N LEU A 54 6.52 14.27 17.93
CA LEU A 54 6.05 12.89 18.13
C LEU A 54 5.08 12.56 16.97
N ASP A 55 5.29 11.46 16.25
CA ASP A 55 4.44 11.00 15.13
C ASP A 55 4.45 11.82 13.84
N SER A 56 5.45 12.67 13.64
CA SER A 56 5.40 13.66 12.57
C SER A 56 5.29 13.09 11.15
N ASP A 57 5.99 12.00 10.82
CA ASP A 57 5.90 11.33 9.50
C ASP A 57 4.66 10.42 9.35
N PHE A 58 3.93 10.15 10.44
CA PHE A 58 2.59 9.54 10.39
C PHE A 58 1.48 10.56 10.07
N ASN A 59 1.82 11.85 9.99
CA ASN A 59 0.87 12.87 9.59
C ASN A 59 0.49 12.69 8.11
N TYR A 60 -0.83 12.62 7.84
CA TYR A 60 -1.37 12.44 6.49
C TYR A 60 -0.80 13.45 5.48
N ALA A 61 -0.69 14.72 5.86
CA ALA A 61 -0.15 15.77 4.98
C ALA A 61 1.33 15.50 4.64
N ARG A 62 2.15 15.05 5.60
CA ARG A 62 3.55 14.67 5.33
C ARG A 62 3.64 13.45 4.43
N ILE A 63 2.80 12.43 4.63
CA ILE A 63 2.69 11.27 3.74
C ILE A 63 2.36 11.75 2.31
N MET A 64 1.42 12.69 2.15
CA MET A 64 1.06 13.23 0.84
C MET A 64 2.21 13.99 0.19
N VAL A 65 2.91 14.86 0.93
CA VAL A 65 4.05 15.63 0.41
C VAL A 65 5.17 14.70 -0.03
N TYR A 66 5.54 13.74 0.82
CA TYR A 66 6.63 12.81 0.53
C TYR A 66 6.32 11.92 -0.68
N ARG A 67 5.09 11.40 -0.75
CA ARG A 67 4.61 10.65 -1.92
C ARG A 67 4.71 11.48 -3.21
N ARG A 68 4.29 12.75 -3.19
CA ARG A 68 4.36 13.63 -4.36
C ARG A 68 5.78 13.94 -4.78
N LYS A 69 6.70 14.15 -3.83
CA LYS A 69 8.14 14.31 -4.12
C LYS A 69 8.71 13.09 -4.86
N LEU A 70 8.18 11.89 -4.59
CA LEU A 70 8.53 10.64 -5.30
C LEU A 70 7.87 10.51 -6.68
N GLY A 71 7.09 11.49 -7.14
CA GLY A 71 6.41 11.48 -8.44
C GLY A 71 5.01 10.84 -8.44
N PHE A 72 4.51 10.42 -7.28
CA PHE A 72 3.18 9.84 -7.13
C PHE A 72 2.14 10.93 -6.81
N ILE A 73 1.74 11.66 -7.86
CA ILE A 73 0.91 12.87 -7.73
C ILE A 73 -0.58 12.56 -7.49
N GLY A 74 -1.04 11.38 -7.90
CA GLY A 74 -2.41 10.92 -7.74
C GLY A 74 -2.85 10.75 -6.29
N ARG A 75 -4.16 10.56 -6.08
CA ARG A 75 -4.73 10.27 -4.75
C ARG A 75 -4.72 8.75 -4.53
N PRO A 76 -4.07 8.24 -3.45
CA PRO A 76 -4.13 6.82 -3.13
C PRO A 76 -5.54 6.42 -2.71
N SER A 77 -5.97 5.22 -3.08
CA SER A 77 -7.29 4.70 -2.67
C SER A 77 -7.33 4.32 -1.19
N ALA A 78 -6.18 3.96 -0.62
CA ALA A 78 -6.01 3.66 0.78
C ALA A 78 -4.57 3.93 1.23
N ILE A 79 -4.40 4.13 2.53
CA ILE A 79 -3.10 4.22 3.18
C ILE A 79 -3.14 3.32 4.40
N LEU A 80 -2.10 2.52 4.57
CA LEU A 80 -1.95 1.63 5.71
C LEU A 80 -0.56 1.71 6.30
N TYR A 81 -0.45 1.89 7.60
CA TYR A 81 0.74 1.50 8.32
C TYR A 81 0.75 -0.01 8.57
N VAL A 82 1.88 -0.63 8.27
CA VAL A 82 2.12 -2.07 8.44
C VAL A 82 3.51 -2.31 9.04
N GLN A 83 3.61 -3.35 9.86
CA GLN A 83 4.84 -3.76 10.54
C GLN A 83 5.21 -5.17 10.10
N ASN A 84 6.45 -5.36 9.65
CA ASN A 84 6.97 -6.71 9.46
C ASN A 84 7.46 -7.26 10.82
N LYS A 85 6.64 -8.09 11.48
CA LYS A 85 6.96 -8.68 12.79
C LYS A 85 7.69 -10.02 12.70
N HIS A 86 7.82 -10.62 11.52
CA HIS A 86 8.48 -11.90 11.33
C HIS A 86 9.92 -11.68 10.81
N PHE A 87 10.84 -11.50 11.75
CA PHE A 87 12.27 -11.31 11.47
C PHE A 87 13.07 -12.62 11.35
N TYR A 88 12.47 -13.78 11.65
CA TYR A 88 13.17 -15.07 11.63
C TYR A 88 12.21 -16.19 11.24
N ASN A 89 12.08 -16.49 9.94
CA ASN A 89 11.66 -17.82 9.52
C ASN A 89 12.62 -18.26 8.40
N PRO A 90 13.62 -19.12 8.69
CA PRO A 90 14.73 -19.40 7.78
C PRO A 90 14.32 -20.15 6.49
N ILE A 91 13.08 -20.62 6.40
CA ILE A 91 12.52 -21.34 5.25
C ILE A 91 12.00 -20.36 4.18
N GLU A 92 11.63 -19.13 4.55
CA GLU A 92 11.10 -18.14 3.61
C GLU A 92 12.22 -17.15 3.21
N ARG A 93 13.00 -17.51 2.18
CA ARG A 93 14.07 -16.68 1.58
C ARG A 93 13.61 -15.31 1.02
N ILE A 94 12.38 -14.87 1.30
CA ILE A 94 11.83 -13.58 0.85
C ILE A 94 11.86 -12.50 1.95
N ALA A 95 12.25 -12.87 3.19
CA ALA A 95 12.36 -11.92 4.30
C ALA A 95 13.31 -10.74 4.04
N GLU A 96 14.30 -10.84 3.15
CA GLU A 96 15.29 -9.79 2.91
C GLU A 96 14.74 -8.50 2.26
N ILE A 97 13.69 -8.58 1.44
CA ILE A 97 13.21 -7.40 0.68
C ILE A 97 12.56 -6.36 1.63
N LEU A 98 12.04 -6.80 2.79
CA LEU A 98 11.25 -5.99 3.73
C LEU A 98 11.60 -6.25 5.21
N ALA A 99 12.75 -6.86 5.50
CA ALA A 99 13.17 -7.21 6.86
C ALA A 99 13.32 -5.97 7.77
N GLY A 100 12.69 -6.00 8.95
CA GLY A 100 12.98 -5.06 10.05
C GLY A 100 12.52 -3.62 9.84
N VAL A 101 11.70 -3.34 8.83
CA VAL A 101 11.22 -1.99 8.52
C VAL A 101 9.69 -1.97 8.57
N SER A 102 9.13 -0.98 9.25
CA SER A 102 7.69 -0.72 9.18
C SER A 102 7.43 0.16 7.96
N PHE A 103 6.26 0.04 7.34
CA PHE A 103 5.94 0.77 6.12
C PHE A 103 4.63 1.51 6.25
N ILE A 104 4.59 2.69 5.64
CA ILE A 104 3.34 3.32 5.21
C ILE A 104 3.12 2.88 3.76
N VAL A 105 2.11 2.04 3.53
CA VAL A 105 1.73 1.51 2.23
C VAL A 105 0.65 2.40 1.64
N CYS A 106 0.93 3.05 0.52
CA CYS A 106 -0.04 3.78 -0.27
C CYS A 106 -0.52 2.92 -1.45
N PHE A 107 -1.83 2.81 -1.60
CA PHE A 107 -2.47 2.07 -2.67
C PHE A 107 -2.63 2.99 -3.87
N GLU A 108 -1.65 2.93 -4.77
CA GLU A 108 -1.61 3.73 -5.99
C GLU A 108 -2.37 3.04 -7.11
N GLN A 109 -2.63 3.79 -8.18
CA GLN A 109 -3.37 3.26 -9.34
C GLN A 109 -2.67 2.06 -9.99
N ASN A 110 -1.34 2.07 -10.05
CA ASN A 110 -0.53 1.09 -10.78
C ASN A 110 0.22 0.11 -9.86
N GLY A 111 0.00 0.16 -8.54
CA GLY A 111 0.75 -0.66 -7.61
C GLY A 111 0.65 -0.21 -6.15
N LEU A 112 1.50 -0.80 -5.32
CA LEU A 112 1.67 -0.44 -3.92
C LEU A 112 2.98 0.31 -3.74
N LEU A 113 2.90 1.52 -3.19
CA LEU A 113 4.06 2.30 -2.77
C LEU A 113 4.29 2.08 -1.28
N PHE A 114 5.41 1.45 -0.95
CA PHE A 114 5.90 1.22 0.40
C PHE A 114 6.84 2.36 0.78
N LEU A 115 6.44 3.18 1.74
CA LEU A 115 7.26 4.23 2.34
C LEU A 115 7.86 3.69 3.63
N ALA A 116 9.16 3.43 3.61
CA ALA A 116 9.88 2.82 4.71
C ALA A 116 10.02 3.79 5.89
N VAL A 117 9.53 3.41 7.07
CA VAL A 117 9.65 4.16 8.31
C VAL A 117 10.51 3.42 9.35
N SER A 118 11.37 4.19 10.01
CA SER A 118 12.22 3.73 11.09
C SER A 118 11.42 3.43 12.37
N VAL A 119 12.06 2.82 13.36
CA VAL A 119 11.47 2.59 14.70
C VAL A 119 11.00 3.87 15.40
N LYS A 120 11.55 5.04 15.02
CA LYS A 120 11.13 6.36 15.51
C LYS A 120 9.96 6.95 14.72
N GLY A 121 9.39 6.21 13.77
CA GLY A 121 8.30 6.67 12.91
C GLY A 121 8.72 7.55 11.74
N LEU A 122 10.02 7.79 11.54
CA LEU A 122 10.54 8.71 10.51
C LEU A 122 10.77 8.00 9.18
N PHE A 123 10.49 8.66 8.05
CA PHE A 123 10.83 8.12 6.73
C PHE A 123 12.34 7.89 6.61
N SER A 124 12.70 6.74 6.05
CA SER A 124 14.09 6.29 5.93
C SER A 124 14.65 6.40 4.50
N GLY A 125 13.83 6.79 3.52
CA GLY A 125 14.23 6.82 2.12
C GLY A 125 14.24 5.45 1.42
N LYS A 126 14.17 4.33 2.17
CA LYS A 126 14.19 2.96 1.65
C LYS A 126 12.85 2.52 1.03
N ASN A 127 12.23 3.40 0.25
CA ASN A 127 10.91 3.16 -0.31
C ASN A 127 10.97 2.07 -1.41
N ARG A 128 9.84 1.42 -1.65
CA ARG A 128 9.68 0.42 -2.71
C ARG A 128 8.36 0.64 -3.43
N PHE A 129 8.34 0.40 -4.73
CA PHE A 129 7.11 0.39 -5.51
C PHE A 129 6.94 -1.01 -6.10
N ILE A 130 5.81 -1.63 -5.84
CA ILE A 130 5.45 -2.96 -6.34
C ILE A 130 4.29 -2.77 -7.30
N LYS A 131 4.54 -3.02 -8.58
CA LYS A 131 3.52 -2.89 -9.62
C LYS A 131 2.41 -3.91 -9.41
N ASN A 132 1.19 -3.58 -9.86
CA ASN A 132 0.04 -4.49 -9.77
C ASN A 132 0.31 -5.87 -10.38
N GLU A 133 1.11 -5.94 -11.44
CA GLU A 133 1.49 -7.19 -12.11
C GLU A 133 2.18 -8.20 -11.19
N CYS A 134 2.89 -7.72 -10.18
CA CYS A 134 3.57 -8.57 -9.20
C CYS A 134 2.63 -9.02 -8.08
N ILE A 135 1.43 -8.45 -7.95
CA ILE A 135 0.53 -8.67 -6.80
C ILE A 135 -0.58 -9.64 -7.21
N GLN A 136 -0.55 -10.84 -6.65
CA GLN A 136 -1.49 -11.91 -6.98
C GLN A 136 -2.65 -11.99 -5.98
N GLU A 137 -2.39 -11.68 -4.72
CA GLU A 137 -3.41 -11.75 -3.67
C GLU A 137 -3.18 -10.65 -2.63
N PHE A 138 -4.27 -10.16 -2.05
CA PHE A 138 -4.25 -9.26 -0.92
C PHE A 138 -5.38 -9.63 0.04
N SER A 139 -5.06 -9.89 1.32
CA SER A 139 -6.06 -10.22 2.33
C SER A 139 -5.79 -9.53 3.67
N VAL A 140 -6.85 -9.30 4.43
CA VAL A 140 -6.81 -8.60 5.72
C VAL A 140 -7.60 -9.41 6.73
N ARG A 141 -6.93 -9.86 7.79
CA ARG A 141 -7.53 -10.62 8.89
C ARG A 141 -7.56 -9.76 10.14
N THR A 142 -8.70 -9.70 10.82
CA THR A 142 -8.85 -8.95 12.07
C THR A 142 -8.61 -9.91 13.22
N GLY A 143 -7.52 -9.73 13.98
CA GLY A 143 -7.28 -10.47 15.22
C GLY A 143 -7.79 -9.70 16.44
N LEU A 144 -7.61 -10.25 17.64
CA LEU A 144 -8.04 -9.59 18.89
C LEU A 144 -7.15 -8.38 19.23
N LEU A 145 -5.83 -8.54 19.12
CA LEU A 145 -4.82 -7.53 19.47
C LEU A 145 -4.27 -6.77 18.25
N GLU A 146 -4.13 -7.45 17.11
CA GLU A 146 -3.57 -6.90 15.88
C GLU A 146 -4.36 -7.40 14.67
N ASN A 147 -4.36 -6.63 13.58
CA ASN A 147 -4.82 -7.14 12.29
C ASN A 147 -3.61 -7.59 11.46
N THR A 148 -3.80 -8.60 10.64
CA THR A 148 -2.79 -9.11 9.71
C THR A 148 -3.15 -8.69 8.30
N VAL A 149 -2.22 -8.09 7.58
CA VAL A 149 -2.30 -7.82 6.14
C VAL A 149 -1.40 -8.83 5.44
N SER A 150 -1.95 -9.64 4.54
CA SER A 150 -1.17 -10.59 3.74
C SER A 150 -1.19 -10.14 2.28
N ILE A 151 -0.03 -10.14 1.63
CA ILE A 151 0.12 -9.77 0.22
C ILE A 151 0.92 -10.85 -0.46
N LYS A 152 0.35 -11.49 -1.49
CA LYS A 152 1.07 -12.46 -2.32
C LYS A 152 1.72 -11.72 -3.48
N ILE A 153 3.05 -11.67 -3.49
CA ILE A 153 3.89 -10.95 -4.47
C ILE A 153 4.81 -11.96 -5.16
N ASN A 154 4.71 -12.13 -6.49
CA ASN A 154 5.53 -13.07 -7.27
C ASN A 154 5.62 -14.48 -6.63
N ASP A 155 4.47 -15.02 -6.25
CA ASP A 155 4.24 -16.29 -5.56
C ASP A 155 4.71 -16.37 -4.11
N THR A 156 5.20 -15.26 -3.57
CA THR A 156 5.52 -15.16 -2.16
C THR A 156 4.42 -14.51 -1.36
N LEU A 157 3.96 -15.18 -0.31
CA LEU A 157 3.10 -14.58 0.69
C LEU A 157 3.91 -13.78 1.72
N VAL A 158 3.72 -12.45 1.75
CA VAL A 158 4.27 -11.57 2.79
C VAL A 158 3.17 -11.20 3.78
N LYS A 159 3.44 -11.31 5.08
CA LYS A 159 2.49 -10.96 6.15
C LYS A 159 3.01 -9.80 6.97
N PHE A 160 2.14 -8.83 7.22
CA PHE A 160 2.40 -7.70 8.07
C PHE A 160 1.39 -7.61 9.21
N SER A 161 1.84 -7.20 10.38
CA SER A 161 0.99 -6.82 11.49
C SER A 161 0.61 -5.34 11.41
N THR A 162 -0.58 -5.03 11.87
CA THR A 162 -1.10 -3.66 11.98
C THR A 162 -1.68 -3.51 13.39
N PRO A 163 -1.04 -2.72 14.28
CA PRO A 163 -1.54 -2.49 15.62
C PRO A 163 -2.93 -1.85 15.58
N LYS A 164 -3.86 -2.37 16.38
CA LYS A 164 -5.17 -1.74 16.55
C LYS A 164 -5.07 -0.35 17.20
N LEU A 165 -4.01 -0.08 17.97
CA LEU A 165 -3.82 1.22 18.63
C LEU A 165 -3.64 2.37 17.62
N LEU A 166 -3.01 2.10 16.46
CA LEU A 166 -2.85 3.10 15.40
C LEU A 166 -4.13 3.34 14.60
N VAL A 167 -5.19 2.55 14.83
CA VAL A 167 -6.54 2.77 14.27
C VAL A 167 -7.18 4.04 14.85
N GLY A 168 -6.62 4.63 15.91
CA GLY A 168 -7.00 5.96 16.40
C GLY A 168 -6.74 7.09 15.40
N HIS A 169 -5.81 6.91 14.44
CA HIS A 169 -5.68 7.84 13.32
C HIS A 169 -6.78 7.58 12.28
N SER A 170 -7.55 8.63 11.97
CA SER A 170 -8.70 8.54 11.06
C SER A 170 -8.35 7.95 9.69
N TRP A 171 -7.16 8.22 9.18
CA TRP A 171 -6.68 7.69 7.90
C TRP A 171 -6.41 6.17 7.92
N GLN A 172 -5.88 5.62 9.02
CA GLN A 172 -5.62 4.18 9.18
C GLN A 172 -6.95 3.42 9.27
N ALA A 173 -7.90 3.94 10.05
CA ALA A 173 -9.25 3.37 10.15
C ALA A 173 -10.02 3.43 8.83
N GLN A 174 -9.85 4.50 8.05
CA GLN A 174 -10.43 4.61 6.70
C GLN A 174 -9.79 3.61 5.73
N GLY A 175 -8.46 3.48 5.73
CA GLY A 175 -7.75 2.49 4.93
C GLY A 175 -8.22 1.06 5.23
N PHE A 176 -8.31 0.69 6.51
CA PHE A 176 -8.83 -0.61 6.92
C PHE A 176 -10.28 -0.84 6.53
N ARG A 177 -11.16 0.15 6.70
CA ARG A 177 -12.57 0.03 6.31
C ARG A 177 -12.70 -0.18 4.80
N HIS A 178 -11.96 0.59 4.01
CA HIS A 178 -11.92 0.44 2.56
C HIS A 178 -11.47 -0.98 2.17
N LEU A 179 -10.44 -1.53 2.82
CA LEU A 179 -9.93 -2.87 2.50
C LEU A 179 -10.81 -4.01 3.03
N LYS A 180 -11.48 -3.85 4.17
CA LYS A 180 -12.43 -4.85 4.69
C LYS A 180 -13.70 -4.93 3.84
N GLN A 181 -14.18 -3.80 3.34
CA GLN A 181 -15.31 -3.78 2.40
C GLN A 181 -14.94 -4.50 1.09
N LYS A 182 -13.68 -4.39 0.65
CA LYS A 182 -13.14 -5.15 -0.51
C LYS A 182 -13.10 -6.67 -0.28
N ASN A 183 -12.64 -7.13 0.88
CA ASN A 183 -12.56 -8.58 1.18
C ASN A 183 -13.92 -9.28 1.31
N LYS A 184 -14.99 -8.57 1.65
CA LYS A 184 -16.34 -9.17 1.79
C LYS A 184 -17.04 -9.46 0.47
N ASN A 185 -16.57 -8.87 -0.63
CA ASN A 185 -17.16 -9.03 -1.97
C ASN A 185 -16.38 -10.01 -2.85
N SER A 186 -15.49 -10.80 -2.27
CA SER A 186 -14.78 -11.91 -2.93
C SER A 186 -15.46 -13.23 -2.57
N TYR A 187 -16.61 -13.50 -3.20
CA TYR A 187 -17.21 -14.82 -3.32
C TYR A 187 -17.58 -15.03 -4.79
#